data_AF-A0A932SC97-F1
#
_entry.id   AF-A0A932SC97-F1
#
_cell.length_a   1.000
_cell.length_b   1.000
_cell.length_c   1.000
_cell.angle_alpha   90.00
_cell.angle_beta   90.00
_cell.angle_gamma   90.00
#
_symmetry.space_group_name_H-M   'P 1'
#
loop_
_entity.id
_entity.type
_entity.pdbx_description
1 polymer ?
#
loop_
_entity_poly.entity_id
_entity_poly.type
_entity_poly.pdbx_seq_one_letter_code
_entity_poly.pdbx_strand_id
1 'polypeptide(L)'
;MKKTAKSSAEFDRRFDSGEDIHDIIDMSKAKVIRHGKKVRLTLDVAESLVNDIDTIREAIGVDRGALIKVWLHERVKQEKAAHAEQI
;
A
#
# COMPACT_ATOMS: atom_id res chain seq x y z
N MET A 1 30.43 2.66 -5.14
CA MET A 1 29.52 3.67 -4.56
C MET A 1 28.14 3.45 -5.17
N LYS A 2 27.15 2.98 -4.40
CA LYS A 2 25.78 2.72 -4.90
C LYS A 2 25.11 4.07 -5.17
N LYS A 3 24.70 4.32 -6.42
CA LYS A 3 24.03 5.56 -6.83
C LYS A 3 22.53 5.38 -6.65
N THR A 4 21.98 5.84 -5.54
CA THR A 4 20.52 5.89 -5.37
C THR A 4 19.91 6.96 -6.28
N ALA A 5 18.69 6.75 -6.77
CA ALA A 5 17.96 7.76 -7.56
C ALA A 5 17.83 9.07 -6.77
N LYS A 6 18.10 10.22 -7.41
CA LYS A 6 18.08 11.53 -6.73
C LYS A 6 16.68 12.10 -6.58
N SER A 7 15.71 11.60 -7.35
CA SER A 7 14.31 12.03 -7.32
C SER A 7 13.38 10.93 -7.83
N SER A 8 12.09 10.97 -7.43
CA SER A 8 11.06 10.03 -7.91
C SER A 8 10.92 10.06 -9.43
N ALA A 9 11.01 11.25 -10.05
CA ALA A 9 10.88 11.40 -11.50
C ALA A 9 12.02 10.75 -12.30
N GLU A 10 13.22 10.63 -11.72
CA GLU A 10 14.35 9.91 -12.35
C GLU A 10 14.14 8.40 -12.26
N PHE A 11 13.58 7.93 -11.14
CA PHE A 11 13.21 6.53 -10.94
C PHE A 11 12.11 6.12 -11.93
N ASP A 12 11.03 6.89 -12.02
CA ASP A 12 9.88 6.58 -12.91
C ASP A 12 10.33 6.48 -14.37
N ARG A 13 11.17 7.41 -14.85
CA ARG A 13 11.67 7.38 -16.23
C ARG A 13 12.53 6.15 -16.54
N ARG A 14 13.39 5.71 -15.61
CA ARG A 14 14.23 4.51 -15.80
C ARG A 14 13.44 3.21 -15.64
N PHE A 15 12.40 3.23 -14.81
CA PHE A 15 11.46 2.13 -14.69
C PHE A 15 10.67 1.95 -16.00
N ASP A 16 10.14 3.04 -16.54
CA ASP A 16 9.34 3.05 -17.78
C ASP A 16 10.19 2.76 -19.03
N SER A 17 11.50 3.06 -19.01
CA SER A 17 12.43 2.71 -20.10
C SER A 17 12.85 1.24 -20.11
N GLY A 18 12.43 0.45 -19.12
CA GLY A 18 12.78 -0.97 -19.01
C GLY A 18 14.23 -1.23 -18.60
N GLU A 19 14.91 -0.24 -18.02
CA GLU A 19 16.28 -0.37 -17.52
C GLU A 19 16.32 -1.18 -16.21
N ASP A 20 17.46 -1.84 -15.94
CA ASP A 20 17.67 -2.54 -14.68
C ASP A 20 17.87 -1.54 -13.52
N ILE A 21 16.82 -1.39 -12.71
CA ILE A 21 16.74 -0.47 -11.57
C ILE A 21 17.33 -1.05 -10.27
N HIS A 22 17.88 -2.27 -10.26
CA HIS A 22 18.40 -2.88 -9.03
C HIS A 22 19.53 -2.08 -8.38
N ASP A 23 20.30 -1.33 -9.17
CA ASP A 23 21.42 -0.51 -8.69
C ASP A 23 20.99 0.81 -8.03
N ILE A 24 19.77 1.28 -8.31
CA ILE A 24 19.24 2.56 -7.79
C ILE A 24 18.31 2.38 -6.58
N ILE A 25 17.90 1.14 -6.29
CA ILE A 25 17.05 0.81 -5.16
C ILE A 25 17.91 0.29 -4.00
N ASP A 26 17.72 0.87 -2.82
CA ASP A 26 18.39 0.40 -1.60
C ASP A 26 17.73 -0.89 -1.09
N MET A 27 18.23 -2.04 -1.58
CA MET A 27 17.81 -3.37 -1.13
C MET A 27 18.00 -3.60 0.38
N SER A 28 18.84 -2.83 1.08
CA SER A 28 19.00 -2.96 2.54
C SER A 28 17.79 -2.47 3.32
N LYS A 29 17.00 -1.57 2.73
CA LYS A 29 15.71 -1.10 3.27
C LYS A 29 14.52 -1.92 2.77
N ALA A 30 14.74 -2.88 1.86
CA ALA A 30 13.67 -3.71 1.33
C ALA A 30 13.17 -4.68 2.41
N LYS A 31 12.07 -4.30 3.08
CA LYS A 31 11.43 -5.14 4.09
C LYS A 31 10.48 -6.11 3.42
N VAL A 32 10.92 -7.35 3.23
CA VAL A 32 10.04 -8.46 2.83
C VAL A 32 9.21 -8.89 4.04
N ILE A 33 8.00 -8.36 4.17
CA ILE A 33 7.04 -8.81 5.19
C ILE A 33 6.48 -10.17 4.73
N ARG A 34 7.02 -11.27 5.28
CA ARG A 34 6.39 -12.59 5.17
C ARG A 34 5.11 -12.58 5.99
N HIS A 35 3.97 -12.38 5.33
CA HIS A 35 2.68 -12.35 6.00
C HIS A 35 2.33 -13.76 6.49
N GLY A 36 2.58 -14.02 7.78
CA GLY A 36 2.11 -15.21 8.46
C GLY A 36 0.58 -15.28 8.42
N LYS A 37 0.05 -16.47 8.14
CA LYS A 37 -1.38 -16.88 8.19
C LYS A 37 -2.39 -15.84 7.68
N LYS A 38 -2.87 -16.02 6.45
CA LYS A 38 -4.05 -15.32 5.94
C LYS A 38 -5.28 -15.74 6.77
N VAL A 39 -5.91 -14.79 7.45
CA VAL A 39 -7.19 -15.00 8.16
C VAL A 39 -8.31 -14.43 7.30
N ARG A 40 -9.40 -15.18 7.13
CA ARG A 40 -10.62 -14.69 6.46
C ARG A 40 -11.51 -14.01 7.50
N LEU A 41 -12.00 -12.83 7.15
CA LEU A 41 -12.92 -12.05 7.99
C LEU A 41 -14.27 -11.96 7.27
N THR A 42 -15.34 -12.36 7.94
CA THR A 42 -16.73 -12.18 7.48
C THR A 42 -17.35 -11.05 8.28
N LEU A 43 -17.93 -10.06 7.62
CA LEU A 43 -18.51 -8.87 8.23
C LEU A 43 -19.84 -8.56 7.55
N ASP A 44 -20.81 -8.16 8.34
CA ASP A 44 -22.04 -7.54 7.84
C ASP A 44 -21.84 -6.02 7.79
N VAL A 45 -22.16 -5.42 6.64
CA VAL A 45 -22.03 -3.98 6.38
C VAL A 45 -23.30 -3.48 5.69
N ALA A 46 -23.60 -2.19 5.87
CA ALA A 46 -24.73 -1.56 5.20
C ALA A 46 -24.53 -1.56 3.67
N GLU A 47 -25.61 -1.78 2.92
CA GLU A 47 -25.60 -1.76 1.45
C GLU A 47 -25.09 -0.42 0.91
N SER A 48 -25.47 0.70 1.54
CA SER A 48 -25.01 2.04 1.15
C SER A 48 -23.48 2.15 1.17
N LEU A 49 -22.83 1.60 2.19
CA LEU A 49 -21.37 1.61 2.30
C LEU A 49 -20.70 0.78 1.21
N VAL A 50 -21.30 -0.35 0.83
CA VAL A 50 -20.78 -1.19 -0.27
C VAL A 50 -20.87 -0.44 -1.60
N ASN A 51 -21.98 0.27 -1.84
CA ASN A 51 -22.16 1.07 -3.05
C ASN A 51 -21.17 2.25 -3.13
N ASP A 52 -20.88 2.90 -2.00
CA ASP A 52 -19.85 3.95 -1.94
C ASP A 52 -18.45 3.38 -2.26
N ILE A 53 -18.11 2.22 -1.68
CA ILE A 53 -16.85 1.50 -1.95
C ILE A 53 -16.75 1.13 -3.44
N ASP A 54 -17.84 0.68 -4.04
CA ASP A 54 -17.89 0.33 -5.46
C ASP A 54 -17.64 1.53 -6.37
N THR A 55 -18.29 2.65 -6.08
CA THR A 55 -18.09 3.87 -6.87
C THR A 55 -16.62 4.30 -6.86
N ILE A 56 -15.97 4.19 -5.69
CA ILE A 56 -14.56 4.55 -5.52
C ILE A 56 -13.63 3.54 -6.20
N ARG A 57 -13.92 2.24 -6.08
CA ARG A 57 -13.08 1.21 -6.70
C ARG A 57 -13.12 1.29 -8.23
N GLU A 58 -14.25 1.67 -8.81
CA GLU A 58 -14.41 1.84 -10.26
C GLU A 58 -13.58 3.01 -10.78
N ALA A 59 -13.54 4.12 -10.05
CA ALA A 59 -12.71 5.27 -10.39
C ALA A 59 -11.20 4.97 -10.36
N ILE A 60 -10.76 4.10 -9.43
CA ILE A 60 -9.34 3.78 -9.23
C ILE A 60 -8.94 2.48 -9.97
N GLY A 61 -9.91 1.68 -10.43
CA GLY A 61 -9.69 0.44 -11.16
C GLY A 61 -9.19 -0.72 -10.30
N VAL A 62 -9.66 -0.84 -9.05
CA VAL A 62 -9.21 -1.87 -8.10
C VAL A 62 -10.33 -2.79 -7.61
N ASP A 63 -9.98 -3.97 -7.13
CA ASP A 63 -10.92 -4.89 -6.48
C ASP A 63 -11.36 -4.37 -5.09
N ARG A 64 -12.60 -4.67 -4.68
CA ARG A 64 -13.15 -4.29 -3.36
C ARG A 64 -12.23 -4.70 -2.22
N GLY A 65 -11.72 -5.94 -2.24
CA GLY A 65 -10.87 -6.48 -1.19
C GLY A 65 -9.49 -5.84 -1.13
N ALA A 66 -8.99 -5.31 -2.26
CA ALA A 66 -7.76 -4.54 -2.28
C ALA A 66 -7.96 -3.18 -1.61
N LEU A 67 -9.02 -2.46 -1.97
CA LEU A 67 -9.36 -1.16 -1.40
C LEU A 67 -9.61 -1.24 0.11
N ILE A 68 -10.45 -2.18 0.55
CA ILE A 68 -10.76 -2.39 1.97
C ILE A 68 -9.51 -2.72 2.78
N LYS A 69 -8.58 -3.51 2.23
CA LYS A 69 -7.33 -3.87 2.91
C LYS A 69 -6.44 -2.65 3.15
N VAL A 70 -6.33 -1.75 2.15
CA VAL A 70 -5.54 -0.52 2.27
C VAL A 70 -6.12 0.37 3.35
N TRP A 71 -7.43 0.65 3.30
CA TRP A 71 -8.08 1.50 4.29
C TRP A 71 -8.00 0.93 5.71
N LEU A 72 -8.21 -0.38 5.88
CA LEU A 72 -8.03 -1.03 7.18
C LEU A 72 -6.60 -0.86 7.70
N HIS A 73 -5.60 -1.04 6.83
CA HIS A 73 -4.20 -0.87 7.22
C HIS A 73 -3.89 0.59 7.61
N GLU A 74 -4.36 1.56 6.83
CA GLU A 74 -4.18 2.98 7.10
C GLU A 74 -4.84 3.39 8.42
N ARG A 75 -6.10 3.00 8.63
CA ARG A 75 -6.85 3.33 9.84
C ARG A 75 -6.20 2.71 11.07
N VAL A 76 -5.82 1.43 11.01
CA VAL A 76 -5.12 0.76 12.12
C VAL A 76 -3.76 1.40 12.40
N LYS A 77 -3.02 1.81 11.36
CA LYS A 77 -1.73 2.49 11.52
C LYS A 77 -1.90 3.85 12.21
N GLN A 78 -2.91 4.62 11.83
CA GLN A 78 -3.24 5.91 12.44
C GLN A 78 -3.61 5.74 13.92
N GLU A 79 -4.47 4.79 14.25
CA GLU A 79 -4.86 4.51 15.65
C GLU A 79 -3.66 4.08 16.50
N LYS A 80 -2.77 3.24 15.95
CA LYS A 80 -1.53 2.86 16.65
C LYS A 80 -0.58 4.04 16.87
N ALA A 81 -0.49 4.96 15.90
CA ALA A 81 0.32 6.16 16.04
C ALA A 81 -0.26 7.10 17.11
N ALA A 82 -1.58 7.34 17.08
CA ALA A 82 -2.27 8.17 18.07
C ALA A 82 -2.13 7.61 19.50
N HIS A 83 -2.23 6.29 19.67
CA HIS A 83 -2.01 5.64 20.97
C HIS A 83 -0.56 5.66 21.43
N ALA A 84 0.42 5.66 20.51
CA ALA A 84 1.83 5.74 20.87
C ALA A 84 2.26 7.14 21.34
N GLU A 85 1.53 8.19 20.96
CA GLU A 85 1.77 9.58 21.42
C GLU A 85 1.14 9.89 22.78
N GLN A 86 0.33 8.97 23.33
CA GLN A 86 -0.31 9.11 24.64
C GLN A 86 0.42 8.36 25.78
N ILE A 87 1.57 7.74 25.49
CA ILE A 87 2.42 7.02 26.46
C ILE A 87 3.72 7.77 26.69
#